data_AF-A0A2U8E2B1-F1
#
_entry.id   AF-A0A2U8E2B1-F1
#
_cell.length_a   1.000
_cell.length_b   1.000
_cell.length_c   1.000
_cell.angle_alpha   90.00
_cell.angle_beta   90.00
_cell.angle_gamma   90.00
#
_symmetry.space_group_name_H-M   'P 1'
#
loop_
_entity.id
_entity.type
_entity.pdbx_description
1 polymer ?
#
loop_
_entity_poly.entity_id
_entity_poly.type
_entity_poly.pdbx_seq_one_letter_code
_entity_poly.pdbx_strand_id
1 'polypeptide(L)' 'MIKTISKIGNSQGIIFDAALLDMARLAVGDQVDITVHDGGTVMITPIKRKITAGDARVSAKKLIRKNAGVFRRLS' A
#
# COMPACT_ATOMS: atom_id res chain seq x y z
N MET A 1 14.53 -14.26 -1.47
CA MET A 1 15.44 -13.27 -2.11
C MET A 1 16.39 -12.77 -1.04
N ILE A 2 17.69 -12.65 -1.33
CA ILE A 2 18.68 -12.16 -0.35
C ILE A 2 18.95 -10.69 -0.65
N LYS A 3 18.86 -9.83 0.37
CA LYS A 3 19.15 -8.40 0.29
C LYS A 3 20.13 -8.05 1.40
N THR A 4 21.00 -7.09 1.14
CA THR A 4 21.99 -6.61 2.12
C THR A 4 21.51 -5.30 2.73
N ILE A 5 21.62 -5.17 4.04
CA ILE A 5 21.41 -3.90 4.73
C ILE A 5 22.58 -2.97 4.37
N SER A 6 22.25 -1.80 3.83
CA SER A 6 23.23 -0.78 3.46
C SER A 6 23.05 0.48 4.30
N LYS A 7 24.09 1.31 4.36
CA LYS A 7 24.02 2.63 4.98
C LYS A 7 23.24 3.58 4.08
N ILE A 8 22.23 4.25 4.63
CA ILE A 8 21.41 5.26 3.97
C ILE A 8 21.49 6.54 4.82
N GLY A 9 22.38 7.45 4.46
CA GLY A 9 22.68 8.63 5.29
C GLY A 9 23.21 8.23 6.67
N ASN A 10 22.51 8.64 7.73
CA ASN A 10 22.83 8.29 9.12
C ASN A 10 22.12 7.01 9.61
N SER A 11 21.37 6.34 8.74
CA SER A 11 20.58 5.15 9.07
C SER A 11 21.05 3.93 8.28
N GLN A 12 20.43 2.79 8.56
CA GLN A 12 20.62 1.53 7.86
C GLN A 12 19.30 1.12 7.25
N GLY A 13 19.33 0.59 6.02
CA GLY A 13 18.11 0.21 5.33
C GLY A 13 18.30 -0.96 4.38
N ILE A 14 17.18 -1.54 3.98
CA ILE A 14 17.09 -2.57 2.95
C ILE A 14 16.42 -1.93 1.74
N ILE A 15 17.06 -2.03 0.57
CA ILE A 15 16.48 -1.51 -0.68
C ILE A 15 15.53 -2.54 -1.26
N PHE A 16 14.24 -2.21 -1.33
CA PHE A 16 13.24 -3.02 -2.02
C PHE A 16 13.21 -2.67 -3.51
N ASP A 17 13.32 -3.69 -4.36
CA ASP A 17 13.09 -3.54 -5.79
C ASP A 17 11.59 -3.56 -6.10
N ALA A 18 11.22 -3.13 -7.31
CA ALA A 18 9.82 -3.02 -7.72
C ALA A 18 9.06 -4.36 -7.65
N ALA A 19 9.74 -5.48 -7.97
CA ALA A 19 9.13 -6.80 -7.92
C ALA A 19 8.81 -7.23 -6.48
N LEU A 20 9.71 -6.97 -5.52
CA LEU A 20 9.44 -7.19 -4.10
C LEU A 20 8.25 -6.38 -3.61
N LEU A 21 8.22 -5.09 -3.95
CA LEU A 21 7.15 -4.20 -3.53
C LEU A 21 5.79 -4.69 -4.06
N ASP A 22 5.73 -5.11 -5.32
CA ASP A 22 4.51 -5.67 -5.93
C ASP A 22 4.05 -6.97 -5.23
N MET A 23 4.97 -7.92 -5.01
CA MET A 23 4.67 -9.17 -4.29
C MET A 23 4.19 -8.92 -2.85
N ALA A 24 4.80 -7.94 -2.16
CA ALA A 24 4.45 -7.56 -0.80
C ALA A 24 3.22 -6.64 -0.72
N ARG A 25 2.66 -6.21 -1.86
CA ARG A 25 1.57 -5.24 -1.96
C ARG A 25 1.89 -3.93 -1.23
N LEU A 26 3.12 -3.46 -1.40
CA LEU A 26 3.64 -2.20 -0.86
C LEU A 26 3.86 -1.18 -1.98
N ALA A 27 3.62 0.08 -1.69
CA ALA A 27 3.95 1.21 -2.54
C ALA A 27 4.88 2.21 -1.83
N VAL A 28 5.60 3.01 -2.62
CA VAL A 28 6.41 4.11 -2.08
C VAL A 28 5.50 5.11 -1.36
N GLY A 29 5.79 5.38 -0.09
CA GLY A 29 5.00 6.26 0.77
C GLY A 29 3.95 5.54 1.62
N ASP A 30 3.81 4.22 1.51
CA ASP A 30 2.98 3.46 2.44
C ASP A 30 3.53 3.51 3.87
N GLN A 31 2.61 3.59 4.83
CA GLN A 31 2.93 3.33 6.22
C GLN A 31 2.96 1.82 6.44
N VAL A 32 3.93 1.36 7.21
CA VAL A 32 4.09 -0.05 7.57
C VAL A 32 4.19 -0.20 9.08
N ASP A 33 3.61 -1.26 9.59
CA ASP A 33 3.88 -1.75 10.94
C ASP A 33 5.08 -2.70 10.89
N ILE A 34 5.97 -2.58 11.87
CA ILE A 34 7.16 -3.42 11.99
C ILE A 34 7.10 -4.13 13.34
N THR A 35 6.96 -5.45 13.27
CA THR A 35 7.01 -6.32 14.46
C THR A 35 8.27 -7.18 14.41
N VAL A 36 9.00 -7.24 15.51
CA VAL A 36 10.16 -8.12 15.68
C VAL A 36 9.73 -9.30 16.53
N HIS A 37 9.86 -10.51 15.98
CA HIS A 37 9.59 -11.75 16.68
C HIS A 37 10.86 -12.35 17.27
N ASP A 38 10.69 -13.24 18.25
CA ASP A 38 11.79 -14.02 18.81
C ASP A 38 12.56 -14.76 17.71
N GLY A 39 13.88 -14.78 17.83
CA GLY A 39 14.77 -15.31 16.78
C GLY A 39 15.14 -14.29 15.69
N GLY A 40 14.76 -13.02 15.83
CA GLY A 40 15.20 -11.93 14.95
C GLY A 40 14.44 -11.80 13.64
N THR A 41 13.29 -12.48 13.51
CA THR A 41 12.41 -12.34 12.34
C THR A 41 11.72 -10.99 12.39
N VAL A 42 11.87 -10.20 11.33
CA VAL A 42 11.19 -8.92 11.18
C VAL A 42 10.01 -9.10 10.24
N MET A 43 8.79 -8.87 10.74
CA MET A 43 7.57 -8.86 9.95
C MET A 43 7.20 -7.42 9.60
N ILE A 44 7.01 -7.15 8.30
CA ILE A 44 6.62 -5.84 7.78
C ILE A 44 5.20 -5.97 7.22
N THR A 45 4.25 -5.24 7.80
CA THR A 45 2.85 -5.31 7.40
C THR A 45 2.37 -3.95 6.89
N PRO A 46 1.82 -3.83 5.67
CA PRO A 46 1.25 -2.58 5.19
C PRO A 46 0.07 -2.14 6.06
N ILE A 47 0.12 -0.88 6.53
CA ILE A 47 -1.03 -0.25 7.18
C ILE A 47 -1.96 0.23 6.07
N LYS A 48 -2.97 -0.59 5.76
CA LYS A 48 -4.00 -0.19 4.81
C LYS A 48 -4.70 1.07 5.33
N ARG A 49 -4.65 2.15 4.57
CA ARG A 49 -5.51 3.32 4.80
C ARG A 49 -6.95 2.84 4.86
N LYS A 50 -7.61 3.00 6.01
CA LYS A 50 -9.05 2.76 6.10
C LYS A 50 -9.73 3.76 5.17
N ILE A 51 -10.32 3.25 4.08
CA ILE A 51 -11.20 4.06 3.24
C ILE A 51 -12.37 4.48 4.13
N THR A 52 -12.52 5.78 4.34
CA THR A 52 -13.66 6.28 5.11
C THR A 52 -14.92 6.21 4.25
N ALA A 53 -16.09 6.21 4.89
CA ALA A 53 -17.36 6.32 4.16
C ALA A 53 -17.40 7.58 3.27
N GLY A 54 -16.73 8.67 3.69
CA GLY A 54 -16.57 9.88 2.90
C GLY A 54 -15.76 9.66 1.62
N ASP A 55 -14.58 9.04 1.72
CA ASP A 55 -13.71 8.74 0.58
C ASP A 55 -14.40 7.80 -0.42
N ALA A 56 -15.12 6.80 0.09
CA ALA A 56 -15.93 5.90 -0.72
C ALA A 56 -17.04 6.65 -1.45
N ARG A 57 -17.77 7.56 -0.76
CA ARG A 57 -18.85 8.36 -1.37
C ARG A 57 -18.33 9.30 -2.46
N VAL A 58 -17.19 9.95 -2.24
CA VAL A 58 -16.56 10.83 -3.24
C VAL A 58 -16.17 10.02 -4.48
N SER A 59 -15.51 8.88 -4.27
CA SER A 59 -15.09 7.98 -5.35
C SER A 59 -16.30 7.44 -6.12
N ALA A 60 -17.34 6.99 -5.43
CA ALA A 60 -18.59 6.52 -6.02
C ALA A 60 -19.28 7.62 -6.84
N LYS A 61 -19.41 8.84 -6.30
CA LYS A 61 -20.02 9.96 -7.02
C LYS A 61 -19.25 10.29 -8.30
N LYS A 62 -17.92 10.24 -8.26
CA LYS A 62 -17.05 10.42 -9.43
C LYS A 62 -17.29 9.33 -10.48
N LEU A 63 -17.36 8.07 -10.05
CA LEU A 63 -17.63 6.91 -10.93
C LEU A 63 -19.02 6.98 -11.57
N ILE A 64 -20.06 7.31 -10.79
CA ILE A 64 -21.43 7.46 -11.28
C ILE A 64 -21.51 8.58 -12.31
N ARG A 65 -20.91 9.75 -12.03
CA ARG A 65 -20.89 10.87 -12.97
C ARG A 65 -20.15 10.51 -14.26
N LYS A 66 -18.99 9.86 -14.15
CA LYS A 66 -18.18 9.45 -15.30
C LYS A 66 -18.93 8.45 -16.20
N ASN A 67 -19.73 7.56 -15.62
CA ASN A 67 -20.43 6.51 -16.34
C ASN A 67 -21.96 6.72 -16.38
N ALA A 68 -22.42 7.98 -16.28
CA ALA A 68 -23.85 8.29 -16.12
C ALA A 68 -24.72 7.70 -17.23
N GLY A 69 -24.22 7.63 -18.47
CA GLY A 69 -24.92 7.00 -19.59
C GLY A 69 -25.08 5.48 -19.44
N VAL A 70 -24.09 4.79 -18.86
CA VAL A 70 -24.18 3.34 -18.58
C VAL A 70 -25.19 3.10 -17.46
N PHE A 71 -25.07 3.84 -16.36
CA PHE A 71 -25.99 3.69 -15.22
C PHE A 71 -27.44 4.00 -15.60
N ARG A 72 -27.69 4.98 -16.47
CA ARG A 72 -29.04 5.31 -16.98
C ARG A 72 -29.65 4.20 -17.84
N ARG A 73 -28.83 3.35 -18.47
CA ARG A 73 -29.31 2.22 -19.30
C ARG A 73 -29.55 0.94 -18.50
N LEU A 74 -29.07 0.90 -17.26
CA LEU A 74 -29.18 -0.23 -16.34
C LEU A 74 -30.30 -0.05 -15.29
N SER A 75 -30.84 1.17 -15.16
CA SER A 75 -32.04 1.51 -14.39
C SER A 75 -33.30 1.33 -15.22
#